data_AF-A0A317IB93-F1
#
_entry.id   AF-A0A317IB93-F1
#
_cell.length_a   1.000
_cell.length_b   1.000
_cell.length_c   1.000
_cell.angle_alpha   90.00
_cell.angle_beta   90.00
_cell.angle_gamma   90.00
#
_symmetry.space_group_name_H-M   'P 1'
#
loop_
_entity.id
_entity.type
_entity.pdbx_description
1 polymer ?
#
loop_
_entity_poly.entity_id
_entity_poly.type
_entity_poly.pdbx_seq_one_letter_code
_entity_poly.pdbx_strand_id
1 'polypeptide(L)'
;SGPIQGFIFGPSGFSRFDFPGAAETAPNAINNHDEHAGVFFDFFGGYGYVTINGRPYALYYFVIGMNNQNQIVGNAFNIITNRRVAFVATLPVAGG
;
A
#
# COMPACT_ATOMS: atom_id res chain seq x y z
N SER A 1 -33.12 0.61 -10.52
CA SER A 1 -32.04 0.83 -9.54
C SER A 1 -31.87 -0.45 -8.74
N GLY A 2 -30.76 -1.16 -8.88
CA GLY A 2 -30.48 -2.33 -8.05
C GLY A 2 -30.00 -1.89 -6.66
N PRO A 3 -30.26 -2.65 -5.59
CA PRO A 3 -29.66 -2.34 -4.29
C PRO A 3 -28.14 -2.41 -4.44
N ILE A 4 -27.45 -1.39 -3.94
CA ILE A 4 -26.00 -1.44 -3.76
C ILE A 4 -25.75 -2.67 -2.86
N GLN A 5 -25.19 -3.73 -3.42
CA GLN A 5 -24.72 -4.89 -2.66
C GLN A 5 -23.40 -4.49 -2.00
N GLY A 6 -23.49 -3.66 -0.96
CA GLY A 6 -22.38 -3.38 -0.07
C GLY A 6 -22.10 -4.63 0.75
N PHE A 7 -20.86 -5.09 0.78
CA PHE A 7 -20.45 -6.23 1.60
C PHE A 7 -20.65 -5.89 3.08
N ILE A 8 -21.46 -6.71 3.78
CA ILE A 8 -21.62 -6.64 5.23
C ILE A 8 -20.34 -7.22 5.85
N PHE A 9 -19.68 -6.42 6.67
CA PHE A 9 -18.41 -6.78 7.33
C PHE A 9 -18.62 -7.94 8.31
N GLY A 10 -17.71 -8.91 8.30
CA GLY A 10 -17.74 -10.05 9.22
C GLY A 10 -17.48 -9.65 10.68
N PRO A 11 -17.59 -10.60 11.62
CA PRO A 11 -17.48 -10.36 13.08
C PRO A 11 -16.12 -9.85 13.57
N SER A 12 -15.11 -9.73 12.71
CA SER A 12 -13.73 -9.34 13.05
C SER A 12 -13.49 -7.85 13.25
N GLY A 13 -14.45 -6.97 12.90
CA GLY A 13 -14.36 -5.53 13.13
C GLY A 13 -13.27 -4.79 12.32
N PHE A 14 -13.21 -3.47 12.46
CA PHE A 14 -12.19 -2.64 11.82
C PHE A 14 -10.86 -2.75 12.57
N SER A 15 -9.78 -3.08 11.85
CA SER A 15 -8.41 -2.90 12.35
C SER A 15 -7.90 -1.51 11.92
N ARG A 16 -7.31 -0.79 12.87
CA ARG A 16 -6.67 0.50 12.60
C ARG A 16 -5.19 0.26 12.28
N PHE A 17 -4.72 0.89 11.21
CA PHE A 17 -3.31 0.97 10.87
C PHE A 17 -2.95 2.43 10.59
N ASP A 18 -1.97 2.95 11.34
CA ASP A 18 -1.33 4.23 11.05
C ASP A 18 0.15 3.96 10.79
N PHE A 19 0.67 4.43 9.66
CA PHE A 19 2.09 4.32 9.38
C PHE A 19 2.88 5.20 10.38
N PRO A 20 3.98 4.71 10.98
CA PRO A 20 4.74 5.48 11.96
C PRO A 20 5.18 6.85 11.44
N GLY A 21 4.79 7.92 12.13
CA GLY A 21 5.14 9.30 11.76
C GLY A 21 4.25 9.94 10.69
N ALA A 22 3.25 9.22 10.18
CA ALA A 22 2.31 9.76 9.21
C ALA A 22 1.24 10.65 9.88
N ALA A 23 0.90 11.75 9.21
CA ALA A 23 -0.30 12.54 9.48
C ALA A 23 -1.56 11.88 8.90
N GLU A 24 -1.42 11.20 7.76
CA GLU A 24 -2.49 10.45 7.10
C GLU A 24 -1.93 9.13 6.57
N THR A 25 -2.69 8.04 6.74
CA THR A 25 -2.37 6.73 6.17
C THR A 25 -3.59 6.22 5.40
N ALA A 26 -3.37 5.84 4.14
CA ALA A 26 -4.40 5.34 3.24
C ALA A 26 -3.95 3.98 2.66
N PRO A 27 -4.31 2.86 3.33
CA PRO A 27 -4.19 1.54 2.74
C PRO A 27 -5.07 1.43 1.50
N ASN A 28 -4.52 0.90 0.40
CA ASN A 28 -5.26 0.71 -0.85
C ASN A 28 -5.07 -0.68 -1.48
N ALA A 29 -4.22 -1.53 -0.90
CA ALA A 29 -3.99 -2.88 -1.35
C ALA A 29 -3.71 -3.82 -0.16
N ILE A 30 -4.14 -5.09 -0.28
CA ILE A 30 -3.91 -6.15 0.70
C ILE A 30 -3.75 -7.49 -0.04
N ASN A 31 -2.95 -8.41 0.50
CA ASN A 31 -2.80 -9.77 -0.01
C ASN A 31 -3.32 -10.82 1.01
N ASN A 32 -3.32 -12.10 0.62
CA ASN A 32 -3.80 -13.20 1.47
C ASN A 32 -2.86 -13.53 2.64
N HIS A 33 -1.71 -12.87 2.76
CA HIS A 33 -0.78 -13.00 3.89
C HIS A 33 -1.01 -11.90 4.95
N ASP A 34 -2.14 -11.19 4.87
CA ASP A 34 -2.45 -10.00 5.68
C ASP A 34 -1.43 -8.86 5.54
N GLU A 35 -0.59 -8.91 4.50
CA GLU A 35 0.28 -7.81 4.14
C GLU A 35 -0.50 -6.80 3.31
N HIS A 36 -0.23 -5.53 3.54
CA HIS A 36 -0.97 -4.44 2.95
C HIS A 36 -0.04 -3.32 2.53
N ALA A 37 -0.49 -2.55 1.55
CA ALA A 37 0.26 -1.46 0.96
C ALA A 37 -0.65 -0.26 0.72
N GLY A 38 -0.02 0.87 0.47
CA GLY A 38 -0.72 2.08 0.07
C GLY A 38 0.15 3.30 0.14
N VAL A 39 -0.47 4.40 0.53
CA VAL A 39 0.21 5.69 0.67
C VAL A 39 0.08 6.21 2.09
N PHE A 40 1.06 6.99 2.51
CA PHE A 40 0.97 7.80 3.71
C PHE A 40 1.49 9.20 3.42
N PHE A 41 1.04 10.16 4.20
CA PHE A 41 1.48 11.54 4.13
C PHE A 41 2.08 11.93 5.47
N ASP A 42 3.27 12.51 5.43
CA ASP A 42 3.89 13.15 6.58
C ASP A 42 4.05 14.66 6.30
N PHE A 43 4.84 15.35 7.12
CA PHE A 43 5.11 16.78 6.95
C PHE A 43 5.90 17.12 5.67
N PHE A 44 6.62 16.15 5.10
CA PHE A 44 7.48 16.32 3.93
C PHE A 44 6.77 15.94 2.62
N GLY A 45 5.71 15.14 2.68
CA GLY A 45 4.86 14.84 1.53
C GLY A 45 4.26 13.46 1.55
N GLY A 46 3.81 13.01 0.37
CA GLY A 46 3.23 11.69 0.17
C GLY A 46 4.30 10.66 -0.20
N TYR A 47 4.19 9.47 0.36
CA TYR A 47 5.06 8.32 0.13
C TYR A 47 4.22 7.05 -0.04
N GLY A 48 4.80 6.02 -0.64
CA GLY A 48 4.21 4.69 -0.59
C GLY A 48 4.64 3.93 0.65
N TYR A 49 3.93 2.87 1.00
CA TYR A 49 4.38 1.90 1.98
C TYR A 49 3.93 0.48 1.62
N VAL A 50 4.60 -0.50 2.23
CA VAL A 50 4.21 -1.90 2.26
C VAL A 50 4.42 -2.45 3.66
N THR A 51 3.64 -3.45 4.06
CA THR A 51 3.99 -4.31 5.20
C THR A 51 4.58 -5.61 4.69
N ILE A 52 5.62 -6.10 5.37
CA ILE A 52 6.23 -7.41 5.11
C ILE A 52 6.34 -8.11 6.45
N ASN A 53 5.72 -9.27 6.61
CA ASN A 53 5.66 -10.01 7.89
C ASN A 53 5.24 -9.11 9.08
N GLY A 54 4.20 -8.28 8.87
CA GLY A 54 3.67 -7.37 9.89
C GLY A 54 4.53 -6.13 10.20
N ARG A 55 5.65 -5.92 9.49
CA ARG A 55 6.52 -4.75 9.66
C ARG A 55 6.30 -3.74 8.53
N PRO A 56 6.09 -2.44 8.83
CA PRO A 56 5.91 -1.42 7.80
C PRO A 56 7.25 -0.94 7.23
N TYR A 57 7.29 -0.71 5.92
CA TYR A 57 8.41 -0.16 5.17
C TYR A 57 7.94 1.00 4.29
N ALA A 58 8.63 2.13 4.37
CA ALA A 58 8.37 3.27 3.49
C ALA A 58 8.99 3.05 2.11
N LEU A 59 8.32 3.53 1.08
CA LEU A 59 8.76 3.52 -0.31
C LEU A 59 8.66 4.94 -0.87
N TYR A 60 9.63 5.33 -1.68
CA TYR A 60 9.60 6.63 -2.35
C TYR A 60 8.50 6.73 -3.41
N TYR A 61 7.93 5.60 -3.83
CA TYR A 61 6.97 5.52 -4.93
C TYR A 61 5.60 5.10 -4.44
N PHE A 62 4.54 5.57 -5.10
CA PHE A 62 3.18 5.27 -4.70
C PHE A 62 2.82 3.85 -5.11
N VAL A 63 2.36 3.06 -4.16
CA VAL A 63 1.86 1.70 -4.40
C VAL A 63 0.35 1.78 -4.59
N ILE A 64 -0.15 1.10 -5.61
CA ILE A 64 -1.58 1.06 -5.95
C ILE A 64 -2.13 -0.37 -6.05
N GLY A 65 -1.28 -1.38 -5.91
CA GLY A 65 -1.70 -2.77 -5.95
C GLY A 65 -0.59 -3.71 -5.51
N MET A 66 -1.00 -4.87 -5.00
CA MET A 66 -0.11 -5.95 -4.60
C MET A 66 -0.76 -7.31 -4.81
N ASN A 67 0.03 -8.39 -4.80
CA ASN A 67 -0.48 -9.76 -4.89
C ASN A 67 0.24 -10.73 -3.94
N ASN A 68 -0.18 -11.99 -3.94
CA ASN A 68 0.36 -13.05 -3.07
C ASN A 68 1.76 -13.54 -3.48
N GLN A 69 2.28 -13.09 -4.62
CA GLN A 69 3.62 -13.38 -5.11
C GLN A 69 4.63 -12.31 -4.67
N ASN A 70 4.28 -11.49 -3.68
CA ASN A 70 5.06 -10.35 -3.21
C ASN A 70 5.35 -9.33 -4.33
N GLN A 71 4.49 -9.25 -5.34
CA GLN A 71 4.62 -8.24 -6.39
C GLN A 71 3.78 -7.03 -6.04
N ILE A 72 4.30 -5.85 -6.39
CA ILE A 72 3.61 -4.57 -6.24
C ILE A 72 3.59 -3.83 -7.57
N VAL A 73 2.54 -3.05 -7.78
CA VAL A 73 2.41 -2.12 -8.90
C VAL A 73 2.20 -0.70 -8.38
N GLY A 74 2.69 0.28 -9.13
CA GLY A 74 2.68 1.65 -8.67
C GLY A 74 3.14 2.65 -9.71
N ASN A 75 3.30 3.90 -9.26
CA ASN A 75 3.87 4.96 -10.07
C ASN A 75 4.94 5.75 -9.30
N ALA A 76 6.00 6.10 -10.02
CA ALA A 76 7.04 7.02 -9.59
C ALA A 76 6.91 8.33 -10.37
N PHE A 77 7.14 9.47 -9.73
CA PHE A 77 7.31 10.72 -10.47
C PHE A 77 8.79 10.91 -10.79
N ASN A 78 9.13 10.87 -12.08
CA ASN A 78 10.48 11.15 -12.56
C ASN A 78 10.62 12.66 -12.76
N ILE A 79 11.39 13.31 -11.87
CA ILE A 79 11.63 14.75 -11.87
C ILE A 79 12.48 15.21 -13.06
N ILE A 80 13.36 14.35 -13.58
CA ILE A 80 14.25 14.68 -14.69
C ILE A 80 13.45 14.78 -15.99
N THR A 81 12.50 13.87 -16.19
CA THR A 81 11.66 13.81 -17.39
C THR A 81 10.29 14.45 -17.21
N ASN A 82 9.99 15.04 -16.05
CA ASN A 82 8.69 15.59 -15.67
C ASN A 82 7.49 14.65 -16.00
N ARG A 83 7.61 13.37 -15.63
CA ARG A 83 6.64 12.34 -16.02
C ARG A 83 6.37 11.34 -14.90
N ARG A 84 5.11 10.89 -14.77
CA ARG A 84 4.78 9.68 -14.00
C ARG A 84 5.13 8.42 -14.78
N VAL A 85 5.95 7.56 -14.18
CA VAL A 85 6.38 6.27 -14.73
C VAL A 85 5.76 5.16 -13.88
N ALA A 86 5.01 4.27 -14.52
CA ALA A 86 4.46 3.09 -13.84
C ALA A 86 5.57 2.06 -13.62
N PHE A 87 5.45 1.26 -12.55
CA PHE A 87 6.36 0.16 -12.27
C PHE A 87 5.62 -1.10 -11.84
N VAL A 88 6.30 -2.23 -12.02
CA VAL A 88 6.03 -3.50 -11.35
C VAL A 88 7.32 -3.89 -10.62
N ALA A 89 7.24 -4.21 -9.34
CA ALA A 89 8.39 -4.61 -8.54
C ALA A 89 8.05 -5.87 -7.72
N THR A 90 9.08 -6.61 -7.31
CA THR A 90 8.95 -7.74 -6.38
C THR A 90 9.60 -7.35 -5.07
N LEU A 91 8.84 -7.44 -3.97
CA LEU A 91 9.34 -7.21 -2.63
C LEU A 91 10.29 -8.34 -2.23
N PRO A 92 11.31 -8.05 -1.38
CA PRO A 92 12.14 -9.10 -0.86
C PRO A 92 11.27 -10.09 -0.07
N VAL A 93 11.36 -11.36 -0.43
CA VAL A 93 11.02 -12.43 0.52
C VAL A 93 12.03 -12.31 1.65
N ALA A 94 11.57 -12.19 2.89
CA ALA A 94 12.46 -12.40 4.01
C ALA A 94 12.99 -13.84 3.89
N GLY A 95 14.26 -13.97 3.49
CA GLY A 95 15.00 -15.20 3.73
C GLY A 95 15.04 -15.42 5.24
N GLY A 96 14.89 -16.68 5.65
CA GLY A 96 15.01 -17.08 7.06
C GLY A 96 16.37 -16.75 7.68
#